data_AF-A0A0M8MUW7-F1
#
_entry.id   AF-A0A0M8MUW7-F1
#
_cell.length_a   1.000
_cell.length_b   1.000
_cell.length_c   1.000
_cell.angle_alpha   90.00
_cell.angle_beta   90.00
_cell.angle_gamma   90.00
#
_symmetry.space_group_name_H-M   'P 1'
#
loop_
_entity.id
_entity.type
_entity.pdbx_description
1 polymer ?
#
loop_
_entity_poly.entity_id
_entity_poly.type
_entity_poly.pdbx_seq_one_letter_code
_entity_poly.pdbx_strand_id
1 'polypeptide(L)'
;MSGIPHEELPILEALINIRHQLTALKQSAEYINPHDVQVIYTAVIKQITKLNAIREERQASTAAQDVSKDSNSSDNNGGSNDTSMTKNTRVDTMLVDVFYLLSLFFLTVGRSRECPAMFSQIGCMKQLLDHMDESAVYTEADLKPFVTRIQELRDIIKSDERQNKHPPQLTKFMARKLEACQKVVNKLQNSLSVISVELVPIHQKLVTIRRQLNAAAAKPKPPKAEVKQILEELRKIDGKRVDGKFLGPGGSSVPEGQEMLAGLLESCFELSNDILVRNSTVSPALQPIYDRLLETKQHLEHLEQRHRWTLRETDLWTYHLTLKDIDRMRVNGKFVDRNGDQPEGQLVLLYLLRRSYGLINKLISSSEPLSEELMPISDKLSTISKCLKEVSKYGGTFTLRDLYPYRLALHQIASQRKPVLDKEGHPMEELRWLASDGSVPEGQGIIQAQFEEVEQTIDELLNREDEDDDDDDELATVDSSAISSHSDTFGSDTASESDYVGSSQLLDSRSGQSQTGHSVDAALLAEQLARTASLSLS
;
A
#
# COMPACT_ATOMS: atom_id res chain seq x y z
N MET A 1 5.98 -20.20 29.96
CA MET A 1 7.12 -19.28 30.19
C MET A 1 8.41 -19.96 29.72
N SER A 2 8.52 -20.26 28.43
CA SER A 2 9.62 -21.06 27.87
C SER A 2 10.59 -20.20 27.07
N GLY A 3 11.89 -20.38 27.31
CA GLY A 3 12.96 -20.12 26.34
C GLY A 3 13.58 -18.72 26.27
N ILE A 4 13.30 -17.80 27.20
CA ILE A 4 13.93 -16.47 27.19
C ILE A 4 15.08 -16.44 28.20
N PRO A 5 16.31 -16.07 27.80
CA PRO A 5 17.41 -15.89 28.73
C PRO A 5 17.05 -14.85 29.80
N HIS A 6 17.45 -15.08 31.06
CA HIS A 6 17.10 -14.17 32.16
C HIS A 6 17.59 -12.73 31.90
N GLU A 7 18.71 -12.60 31.19
CA GLU A 7 19.32 -11.33 30.75
C GLU A 7 18.50 -10.59 29.68
N GLU A 8 17.67 -11.28 28.89
CA GLU A 8 16.83 -10.66 27.85
C GLU A 8 15.44 -10.24 28.37
N LEU A 9 15.05 -10.66 29.59
CA LEU A 9 13.78 -10.26 30.23
C LEU A 9 13.61 -8.74 30.45
N PRO A 10 14.59 -8.00 31.01
CA PRO A 10 14.44 -6.55 31.20
C PRO A 10 14.31 -5.80 29.86
N ILE A 11 14.92 -6.31 28.80
CA ILE A 11 14.79 -5.77 27.44
C ILE A 11 13.38 -6.01 26.92
N LEU A 12 12.83 -7.21 27.14
CA LEU A 12 11.45 -7.52 26.76
C LEU A 12 10.44 -6.59 27.44
N GLU A 13 10.57 -6.36 28.74
CA GLU A 13 9.70 -5.45 29.50
C GLU A 13 9.79 -4.02 28.96
N ALA A 14 11.01 -3.53 28.69
CA ALA A 14 11.21 -2.22 28.10
C ALA A 14 10.57 -2.10 26.70
N LEU A 15 10.70 -3.13 25.84
CA LEU A 15 10.07 -3.15 24.52
C LEU A 15 8.54 -3.19 24.60
N ILE A 16 7.98 -3.92 25.58
CA ILE A 16 6.52 -3.92 25.82
C ILE A 16 6.04 -2.52 26.22
N ASN A 17 6.76 -1.84 27.11
CA ASN A 17 6.44 -0.47 27.51
C ASN A 17 6.52 0.50 26.34
N ILE A 18 7.56 0.40 25.51
CA ILE A 18 7.70 1.21 24.29
C ILE A 18 6.52 0.95 23.34
N ARG A 19 6.12 -0.31 23.14
CA ARG A 19 4.96 -0.64 22.30
C ARG A 19 3.68 -0.02 22.84
N HIS A 20 3.47 -0.03 24.17
CA HIS A 20 2.32 0.61 24.78
C HIS A 20 2.36 2.14 24.61
N GLN A 21 3.54 2.77 24.74
CA GLN A 21 3.70 4.20 24.45
C GLN A 21 3.34 4.54 23.01
N LEU A 22 3.84 3.77 22.03
CA LEU A 22 3.51 3.95 20.61
C LEU A 22 2.01 3.73 20.35
N THR A 23 1.40 2.73 21.00
CA THR A 23 -0.05 2.47 20.84
C THR A 23 -0.90 3.55 21.47
N ALA A 24 -0.49 4.11 22.62
CA ALA A 24 -1.16 5.23 23.24
C ALA A 24 -1.04 6.49 22.38
N LEU A 25 0.14 6.77 21.84
CA LEU A 25 0.39 7.90 20.95
C LEU A 25 -0.50 7.85 19.70
N LYS A 26 -0.73 6.64 19.15
CA LYS A 26 -1.69 6.42 18.05
C LYS A 26 -3.13 6.81 18.42
N GLN A 27 -3.55 6.58 19.67
CA GLN A 27 -4.93 6.80 20.12
C GLN A 27 -5.19 8.22 20.61
N SER A 28 -4.18 8.88 21.21
CA SER A 28 -4.36 10.15 21.90
C SER A 28 -4.06 11.39 21.05
N ALA A 29 -3.33 11.25 19.95
CA ALA A 29 -2.83 12.38 19.18
C ALA A 29 -3.79 12.77 18.03
N GLU A 30 -4.21 14.04 18.03
CA GLU A 30 -4.81 14.71 16.86
C GLU A 30 -3.76 14.96 15.78
N TYR A 31 -2.51 15.26 16.18
CA TYR A 31 -1.32 15.37 15.34
C TYR A 31 -0.13 14.68 16.01
N ILE A 32 0.60 13.85 15.27
CA ILE A 32 1.79 13.16 15.78
C ILE A 32 3.00 14.10 15.73
N ASN A 33 3.56 14.43 16.89
CA ASN A 33 4.76 15.26 16.97
C ASN A 33 6.03 14.46 16.54
N PRO A 34 6.83 14.97 15.58
CA PRO A 34 8.09 14.33 15.16
C PRO A 34 9.08 14.08 16.32
N HIS A 35 9.11 14.98 17.31
CA HIS A 35 9.99 14.89 18.46
C HIS A 35 9.66 13.67 19.34
N ASP A 36 8.38 13.42 19.61
CA ASP A 36 7.94 12.30 20.44
C ASP A 36 8.31 10.96 19.80
N VAL A 37 8.14 10.86 18.47
CA VAL A 37 8.58 9.69 17.68
C VAL A 37 10.10 9.51 17.77
N GLN A 38 10.87 10.59 17.71
CA GLN A 38 12.34 10.55 17.83
C GLN A 38 12.82 10.11 19.23
N VAL A 39 12.14 10.55 20.29
CA VAL A 39 12.42 10.13 21.67
C VAL A 39 12.20 8.62 21.82
N ILE A 40 11.07 8.12 21.32
CA ILE A 40 10.75 6.69 21.35
C ILE A 40 11.75 5.90 20.49
N TYR A 41 12.08 6.39 19.29
CA TYR A 41 13.11 5.79 18.44
C TYR A 41 14.45 5.64 19.17
N THR A 42 14.90 6.70 19.85
CA THR A 42 16.14 6.67 20.62
C THR A 42 16.09 5.64 21.75
N ALA A 43 14.94 5.48 22.41
CA ALA A 43 14.74 4.44 23.41
C ALA A 43 14.83 3.02 22.82
N VAL A 44 14.24 2.79 21.64
CA VAL A 44 14.33 1.51 20.90
C VAL A 44 15.79 1.18 20.56
N ILE A 45 16.54 2.14 20.03
CA ILE A 45 17.96 1.97 19.69
C ILE A 45 18.81 1.59 20.91
N LYS A 46 18.56 2.22 22.07
CA LYS A 46 19.24 1.87 23.32
C LYS A 46 19.00 0.41 23.69
N GLN A 47 17.77 -0.08 23.56
CA GLN A 47 17.45 -1.48 23.87
C GLN A 47 18.10 -2.46 22.89
N ILE A 48 18.16 -2.13 21.61
CA ILE A 48 18.84 -2.96 20.59
C ILE A 48 20.34 -3.05 20.85
N THR A 49 20.96 -1.92 21.21
CA THR A 49 22.39 -1.88 21.53
C THR A 49 22.70 -2.79 22.72
N LYS A 50 21.86 -2.74 23.76
CA LYS A 50 21.95 -3.67 24.91
C LYS A 50 21.73 -5.13 24.51
N LEU A 51 20.70 -5.40 23.69
CA LEU A 51 20.39 -6.75 23.23
C LEU A 51 21.55 -7.37 22.44
N ASN A 52 22.15 -6.59 21.54
CA ASN A 52 23.29 -7.05 20.76
C ASN A 52 24.52 -7.29 21.63
N ALA A 53 24.80 -6.42 22.60
CA ALA A 53 25.92 -6.60 23.54
C ALA A 53 25.78 -7.91 24.34
N ILE A 54 24.58 -8.19 24.89
CA ILE A 54 24.29 -9.44 25.62
C ILE A 54 24.48 -10.66 24.71
N ARG A 55 24.00 -10.58 23.45
CA ARG A 55 24.13 -11.68 22.48
C ARG A 55 25.58 -11.91 22.05
N GLU A 56 26.38 -10.86 21.94
CA GLU A 56 27.81 -10.93 21.62
C GLU A 56 28.61 -11.53 22.79
N GLU A 57 28.34 -11.10 24.02
CA GLU A 57 28.92 -11.68 25.24
C GLU A 57 28.57 -13.17 25.39
N ARG A 58 27.34 -13.54 25.04
CA ARG A 58 26.89 -14.94 25.04
C ARG A 58 27.57 -15.79 23.97
N GLN A 59 27.79 -15.24 22.77
CA GLN A 59 28.53 -15.92 21.72
C GLN A 59 30.01 -16.12 22.11
N ALA A 60 30.62 -15.10 22.72
CA ALA A 60 31.99 -15.15 23.20
C ALA A 60 32.18 -16.17 24.35
N SER A 61 31.25 -16.22 25.30
CA SER A 61 31.28 -17.18 26.41
C SER A 61 31.04 -18.63 25.96
N THR A 62 30.19 -18.85 24.96
CA THR A 62 29.96 -20.18 24.37
C THR A 62 31.21 -20.66 23.62
N ALA A 63 31.83 -19.78 22.82
CA ALA A 63 33.08 -20.07 22.12
C ALA A 63 34.26 -20.36 23.08
N ALA A 64 34.25 -19.77 24.28
CA ALA A 64 35.25 -20.04 25.32
C ALA A 64 35.04 -21.39 26.04
N GLN A 65 33.80 -21.92 26.11
CA GLN A 65 33.52 -23.22 26.73
C GLN A 65 33.89 -24.40 25.81
N ASP A 66 33.76 -24.28 24.49
CA ASP A 66 34.11 -25.35 23.54
C ASP A 66 35.62 -25.64 23.46
N VAL A 67 36.48 -24.69 23.86
CA VAL A 67 37.95 -24.91 23.91
C VAL A 67 38.38 -25.81 25.08
N SER A 68 37.50 -26.07 26.06
CA SER A 68 37.83 -26.87 27.27
C SER A 68 37.43 -28.34 27.18
N LYS A 69 36.87 -28.79 26.04
CA LYS A 69 36.27 -30.11 25.89
C LYS A 69 36.80 -30.92 24.70
N ASP A 70 38.06 -30.75 24.34
CA ASP A 70 38.76 -31.64 23.40
C ASP A 70 39.78 -32.54 24.14
N SER A 71 39.28 -33.63 24.71
CA SER A 71 40.06 -34.85 24.86
C SER A 71 39.12 -36.08 24.82
N ASN A 72 39.22 -36.81 23.71
CA ASN A 72 38.58 -38.10 23.36
C ASN A 72 37.13 -38.10 22.87
N SER A 73 36.95 -38.01 21.54
CA SER A 73 36.52 -39.14 20.72
C SER A 73 36.46 -38.75 19.23
N SER A 74 37.37 -39.30 18.42
CA SER A 74 37.22 -39.33 16.97
C SER A 74 36.06 -40.26 16.61
N ASP A 75 35.00 -39.71 16.04
CA ASP A 75 34.19 -40.44 15.07
C ASP A 75 33.54 -39.47 14.07
N ASN A 76 33.75 -39.80 12.80
CA ASN A 76 33.21 -39.15 11.62
C ASN A 76 31.66 -39.13 11.67
N ASN A 77 31.05 -37.95 11.62
CA ASN A 77 29.85 -37.75 10.81
C ASN A 77 29.66 -36.27 10.43
N GLY A 78 29.30 -36.03 9.17
CA GLY A 78 29.14 -34.70 8.59
C GLY A 78 28.09 -33.86 9.33
N GLY A 79 28.56 -32.84 10.03
CA GLY A 79 27.72 -31.85 10.69
C GLY A 79 27.40 -30.70 9.75
N SER A 80 26.14 -30.69 9.28
CA SER A 80 25.47 -29.54 8.70
C SER A 80 25.85 -28.27 9.46
N ASN A 81 26.43 -27.32 8.74
CA ASN A 81 26.68 -25.96 9.22
C ASN A 81 25.34 -25.21 9.30
N ASP A 82 24.42 -25.75 10.12
CA ASP A 82 23.16 -25.15 10.54
C ASP A 82 23.52 -23.96 11.43
N THR A 83 23.87 -22.87 10.75
CA THR A 83 24.04 -21.54 11.32
C THR A 83 22.71 -21.17 11.93
N SER A 84 22.54 -21.56 13.19
CA SER A 84 21.54 -21.11 14.14
C SER A 84 20.31 -20.56 13.44
N MET A 85 19.38 -21.45 13.13
CA MET A 85 17.96 -21.12 13.10
C MET A 85 17.70 -20.38 14.42
N THR A 86 17.83 -19.05 14.42
CA THR A 86 17.58 -18.20 15.58
C THR A 86 16.15 -18.52 15.96
N LYS A 87 15.96 -19.34 17.00
CA LYS A 87 14.63 -19.57 17.57
C LYS A 87 14.10 -18.18 17.82
N ASN A 88 13.15 -17.73 17.00
CA ASN A 88 12.57 -16.39 17.08
C ASN A 88 12.11 -16.20 18.51
N THR A 89 12.91 -15.48 19.29
CA THR A 89 12.63 -15.35 20.71
C THR A 89 11.43 -14.43 20.82
N ARG A 90 10.68 -14.53 21.92
CA ARG A 90 9.60 -13.57 22.18
C ARG A 90 10.11 -12.12 22.09
N VAL A 91 11.37 -11.88 22.47
CA VAL A 91 12.06 -10.60 22.30
C VAL A 91 12.15 -10.21 20.83
N ASP A 92 12.62 -11.07 19.93
CA ASP A 92 12.71 -10.78 18.50
C ASP A 92 11.34 -10.49 17.90
N THR A 93 10.32 -11.22 18.35
CA THR A 93 8.94 -11.03 17.90
C THR A 93 8.39 -9.66 18.31
N MET A 94 8.61 -9.26 19.58
CA MET A 94 8.23 -7.92 20.07
C MET A 94 9.05 -6.81 19.43
N LEU A 95 10.32 -7.06 19.16
CA LEU A 95 11.22 -6.11 18.50
C LEU A 95 10.74 -5.84 17.07
N VAL A 96 10.31 -6.87 16.34
CA VAL A 96 9.64 -6.73 15.03
C VAL A 96 8.34 -5.94 15.15
N ASP A 97 7.50 -6.20 16.15
CA ASP A 97 6.24 -5.47 16.35
C ASP A 97 6.49 -3.97 16.61
N VAL A 98 7.43 -3.66 17.50
CA VAL A 98 7.83 -2.27 17.82
C VAL A 98 8.37 -1.57 16.58
N PHE A 99 9.25 -2.22 15.81
CA PHE A 99 9.80 -1.62 14.60
C PHE A 99 8.76 -1.40 13.51
N TYR A 100 7.80 -2.31 13.35
CA TYR A 100 6.74 -2.13 12.38
C TYR A 100 5.89 -0.90 12.74
N LEU A 101 5.44 -0.81 13.99
CA LEU A 101 4.67 0.34 14.43
C LEU A 101 5.49 1.64 14.33
N LEU A 102 6.76 1.61 14.76
CA LEU A 102 7.68 2.74 14.63
C LEU A 102 7.86 3.17 13.17
N SER A 103 7.98 2.23 12.24
CA SER A 103 8.12 2.55 10.82
C SER A 103 6.89 3.25 10.25
N LEU A 104 5.69 2.87 10.69
CA LEU A 104 4.47 3.58 10.32
C LEU A 104 4.43 5.00 10.90
N PHE A 105 4.94 5.21 12.12
CA PHE A 105 5.09 6.55 12.69
C PHE A 105 6.10 7.42 11.94
N PHE A 106 7.18 6.83 11.42
CA PHE A 106 8.11 7.57 10.55
C PHE A 106 7.46 7.96 9.23
N LEU A 107 6.55 7.13 8.70
CA LEU A 107 5.76 7.48 7.51
C LEU A 107 4.76 8.62 7.80
N THR A 108 4.02 8.58 8.92
CA THR A 108 3.06 9.65 9.28
C THR A 108 3.74 11.00 9.55
N VAL A 109 4.96 10.97 10.08
CA VAL A 109 5.79 12.17 10.30
C VAL A 109 6.40 12.69 8.98
N GLY A 110 6.16 11.98 7.87
CA GLY A 110 6.63 12.34 6.54
C GLY A 110 8.03 11.84 6.21
N ARG A 111 8.81 11.30 7.18
CA ARG A 111 10.21 10.82 7.04
C ARG A 111 10.33 9.50 6.27
N SER A 112 9.72 9.44 5.10
CA SER A 112 9.58 8.26 4.24
C SER A 112 10.90 7.77 3.64
N ARG A 113 11.93 8.63 3.62
CA ARG A 113 13.25 8.34 3.01
C ARG A 113 14.31 7.89 4.01
N GLU A 114 13.94 7.68 5.27
CA GLU A 114 14.85 7.17 6.29
C GLU A 114 14.75 5.65 6.44
N CYS A 115 15.87 5.04 6.77
CA CYS A 115 15.99 3.61 7.00
C CYS A 115 14.92 2.99 7.93
N PRO A 116 14.47 3.63 9.04
CA PRO A 116 13.43 3.09 9.91
C PRO A 116 12.05 3.01 9.26
N ALA A 117 11.69 3.96 8.38
CA ALA A 117 10.39 4.01 7.71
C ALA A 117 10.17 2.80 6.80
N MET A 118 11.26 2.25 6.26
CA MET A 118 11.21 1.17 5.27
C MET A 118 10.88 -0.20 5.87
N PHE A 119 10.91 -0.34 7.19
CA PHE A 119 10.77 -1.65 7.83
C PHE A 119 9.41 -2.31 7.58
N SER A 120 8.32 -1.55 7.66
CA SER A 120 6.97 -2.06 7.36
C SER A 120 6.89 -2.60 5.94
N GLN A 121 7.42 -1.86 4.97
CA GLN A 121 7.44 -2.25 3.57
C GLN A 121 8.28 -3.53 3.35
N ILE A 122 9.48 -3.62 3.93
CA ILE A 122 10.33 -4.83 3.84
C ILE A 122 9.61 -6.04 4.42
N GLY A 123 8.94 -5.88 5.56
CA GLY A 123 8.17 -6.94 6.21
C GLY A 123 6.99 -7.42 5.35
N CYS A 124 6.22 -6.49 4.78
CA CYS A 124 5.12 -6.81 3.87
C CYS A 124 5.61 -7.49 2.58
N MET A 125 6.69 -6.99 1.99
CA MET A 125 7.31 -7.60 0.81
C MET A 125 7.77 -9.03 1.10
N LYS A 126 8.41 -9.28 2.25
CA LYS A 126 8.85 -10.62 2.65
C LYS A 126 7.67 -11.59 2.71
N GLN A 127 6.59 -11.20 3.40
CA GLN A 127 5.39 -12.03 3.53
C GLN A 127 4.73 -12.31 2.17
N LEU A 128 4.67 -11.31 1.29
CA LEU A 128 4.14 -11.49 -0.06
C LEU A 128 4.97 -12.47 -0.89
N LEU A 129 6.30 -12.37 -0.80
CA LEU A 129 7.22 -13.28 -1.51
C LEU A 129 7.12 -14.70 -0.97
N ASP A 130 6.98 -14.88 0.35
CA ASP A 130 6.79 -16.20 0.95
C ASP A 130 5.46 -16.82 0.51
N HIS A 131 4.36 -16.06 0.51
CA HIS A 131 3.09 -16.53 -0.03
C HIS A 131 3.14 -16.81 -1.54
N MET A 132 3.99 -16.10 -2.31
CA MET A 132 4.23 -16.38 -3.71
C MET A 132 4.96 -17.71 -3.90
N ASP A 133 5.98 -17.98 -3.10
CA ASP A 133 6.70 -19.26 -3.06
C ASP A 133 5.74 -20.42 -2.71
N GLU A 134 4.90 -20.25 -1.68
CA GLU A 134 3.93 -21.26 -1.24
C GLU A 134 2.82 -21.54 -2.27
N SER A 135 2.34 -20.51 -2.97
CA SER A 135 1.24 -20.66 -3.91
C SER A 135 1.68 -21.08 -5.31
N ALA A 136 2.97 -20.90 -5.65
CA ALA A 136 3.50 -21.06 -7.00
C ALA A 136 2.75 -20.25 -8.10
N VAL A 137 2.01 -19.20 -7.71
CA VAL A 137 1.23 -18.34 -8.63
C VAL A 137 1.95 -17.01 -8.84
N TYR A 138 2.93 -16.99 -9.74
CA TYR A 138 3.72 -15.80 -10.07
C TYR A 138 4.33 -15.85 -11.48
N THR A 139 4.62 -14.68 -12.03
CA THR A 139 5.30 -14.48 -13.31
C THR A 139 6.51 -13.57 -13.12
N GLU A 140 7.40 -13.51 -14.12
CA GLU A 140 8.54 -12.59 -14.10
C GLU A 140 8.11 -11.12 -13.97
N ALA A 141 6.99 -10.76 -14.59
CA ALA A 141 6.42 -9.41 -14.50
C ALA A 141 5.99 -9.06 -13.07
N ASP A 142 5.54 -10.03 -12.26
CA ASP A 142 5.17 -9.78 -10.87
C ASP A 142 6.39 -9.63 -9.96
N LEU A 143 7.53 -10.25 -10.30
CA LEU A 143 8.76 -10.17 -9.51
C LEU A 143 9.55 -8.88 -9.78
N LYS A 144 9.46 -8.32 -10.99
CA LYS A 144 10.19 -7.12 -11.41
C LYS A 144 9.98 -5.92 -10.47
N PRO A 145 8.76 -5.56 -10.03
CA PRO A 145 8.56 -4.49 -9.06
C PRO A 145 9.29 -4.72 -7.73
N PHE A 146 9.33 -5.96 -7.23
CA PHE A 146 10.06 -6.28 -5.99
C PHE A 146 11.57 -6.14 -6.18
N VAL A 147 12.13 -6.54 -7.32
CA VAL A 147 13.56 -6.39 -7.62
C VAL A 147 13.94 -4.91 -7.66
N THR A 148 13.22 -4.10 -8.43
CA THR A 148 13.45 -2.65 -8.52
C THR A 148 13.35 -2.02 -7.14
N ARG A 149 12.28 -2.35 -6.39
CA ARG A 149 12.08 -1.78 -5.07
C ARG A 149 13.15 -2.20 -4.07
N ILE A 150 13.58 -3.46 -4.06
CA ILE A 150 14.68 -3.92 -3.20
C ILE A 150 15.96 -3.14 -3.50
N GLN A 151 16.23 -2.84 -4.77
CA GLN A 151 17.40 -2.05 -5.16
C GLN A 151 17.31 -0.60 -4.65
N GLU A 152 16.15 0.05 -4.81
CA GLU A 152 15.91 1.39 -4.24
C GLU A 152 16.11 1.42 -2.72
N LEU A 153 15.54 0.44 -2.01
CA LEU A 153 15.69 0.32 -0.55
C LEU A 153 17.15 0.11 -0.15
N ARG A 154 17.91 -0.66 -0.94
CA ARG A 154 19.34 -0.88 -0.71
C ARG A 154 20.12 0.42 -0.84
N ASP A 155 19.78 1.26 -1.81
CA ASP A 155 20.46 2.52 -2.06
C ASP A 155 20.14 3.55 -0.97
N ILE A 156 18.89 3.57 -0.45
CA ILE A 156 18.51 4.38 0.72
C ILE A 156 19.35 3.97 1.95
N ILE A 157 19.43 2.66 2.26
CA ILE A 157 20.20 2.18 3.42
C ILE A 157 21.68 2.56 3.30
N LYS A 158 22.27 2.43 2.11
CA LYS A 158 23.66 2.83 1.85
C LYS A 158 23.89 4.33 2.00
N SER A 159 22.92 5.15 1.55
CA SER A 159 22.98 6.60 1.72
C SER A 159 22.96 6.99 3.20
N ASP A 160 22.07 6.39 3.98
CA ASP A 160 21.96 6.66 5.42
C ASP A 160 23.18 6.20 6.21
N GLU A 161 23.80 5.08 5.79
CA GLU A 161 25.07 4.60 6.34
C GLU A 161 26.21 5.59 6.05
N ARG A 162 26.32 6.12 4.83
CA ARG A 162 27.32 7.13 4.47
C ARG A 162 27.14 8.44 5.23
N GLN A 163 25.90 8.83 5.48
CA GLN A 163 25.56 10.07 6.18
C GLN A 163 25.61 9.92 7.71
N ASN A 164 25.88 8.71 8.25
CA ASN A 164 25.90 8.40 9.68
C ASN A 164 24.64 8.89 10.43
N LYS A 165 23.47 8.88 9.77
CA LYS A 165 22.20 9.32 10.36
C LYS A 165 21.71 8.39 11.46
N HIS A 166 22.05 7.11 11.36
CA HIS A 166 21.58 6.06 12.25
C HIS A 166 22.74 5.20 12.75
N PRO A 167 22.57 4.53 13.91
CA PRO A 167 23.58 3.61 14.42
C PRO A 167 23.89 2.49 13.41
N PRO A 168 25.17 2.07 13.28
CA PRO A 168 25.58 1.04 12.33
C PRO A 168 24.91 -0.32 12.59
N GLN A 169 24.44 -0.57 13.82
CA GLN A 169 23.69 -1.77 14.16
C GLN A 169 22.32 -1.80 13.47
N LEU A 170 21.66 -0.65 13.34
CA LEU A 170 20.35 -0.55 12.69
C LEU A 170 20.47 -0.74 11.18
N THR A 171 21.42 -0.05 10.54
CA THR A 171 21.63 -0.16 9.08
C THR A 171 22.00 -1.59 8.70
N LYS A 172 22.87 -2.26 9.48
CA LYS A 172 23.18 -3.68 9.31
C LYS A 172 21.97 -4.59 9.52
N PHE A 173 21.14 -4.32 10.53
CA PHE A 173 19.92 -5.10 10.77
C PHE A 173 18.93 -4.97 9.61
N MET A 174 18.72 -3.76 9.09
CA MET A 174 17.87 -3.53 7.91
C MET A 174 18.44 -4.18 6.65
N ALA A 175 19.76 -4.08 6.43
CA ALA A 175 20.43 -4.73 5.30
C ALA A 175 20.23 -6.25 5.32
N ARG A 176 20.35 -6.91 6.48
CA ARG A 176 20.08 -8.35 6.63
C ARG A 176 18.62 -8.71 6.32
N LYS A 177 17.66 -7.89 6.75
CA LYS A 177 16.24 -8.10 6.43
C LYS A 177 15.97 -7.96 4.93
N LEU A 178 16.59 -6.97 4.29
CA LEU A 178 16.49 -6.78 2.84
C LEU A 178 17.15 -7.92 2.06
N GLU A 179 18.30 -8.42 2.53
CA GLU A 179 18.98 -9.59 1.96
C GLU A 179 18.10 -10.84 2.05
N ALA A 180 17.37 -11.03 3.15
CA ALA A 180 16.42 -12.13 3.28
C ALA A 180 15.30 -12.06 2.22
N CYS A 181 14.79 -10.86 1.90
CA CYS A 181 13.85 -10.67 0.80
C CYS A 181 14.51 -10.98 -0.55
N GLN A 182 15.73 -10.49 -0.79
CA GLN A 182 16.47 -10.76 -2.03
C GLN A 182 16.71 -12.26 -2.25
N LYS A 183 17.05 -13.01 -1.19
CA LYS A 183 17.23 -14.47 -1.27
C LYS A 183 15.99 -15.18 -1.77
N VAL A 184 14.81 -14.79 -1.27
CA VAL A 184 13.53 -15.37 -1.71
C VAL A 184 13.26 -14.98 -3.17
N VAL A 185 13.47 -13.71 -3.55
CA VAL A 185 13.32 -13.28 -4.95
C VAL A 185 14.23 -14.07 -5.88
N ASN A 186 15.51 -14.24 -5.53
CA ASN A 186 16.46 -15.00 -6.34
C ASN A 186 16.02 -16.47 -6.48
N LYS A 187 15.52 -17.08 -5.40
CA LYS A 187 14.95 -18.44 -5.45
C LYS A 187 13.79 -18.51 -6.45
N LEU A 188 12.86 -17.55 -6.41
CA LEU A 188 11.70 -17.47 -7.30
C LEU A 188 12.08 -17.14 -8.76
N GLN A 189 13.12 -16.35 -8.98
CA GLN A 189 13.64 -16.08 -10.33
C GLN A 189 14.31 -17.32 -10.91
N ASN A 190 15.09 -18.05 -10.09
CA ASN A 190 15.73 -19.28 -10.50
C ASN A 190 14.70 -20.36 -10.87
N SER A 191 13.61 -20.50 -10.12
CA SER A 191 12.53 -21.45 -10.48
C SER A 191 11.83 -21.09 -11.81
N LEU A 192 11.68 -19.81 -12.14
CA LEU A 192 11.14 -19.38 -13.43
C LEU A 192 12.13 -19.56 -14.58
N SER A 193 13.44 -19.43 -14.34
CA SER A 193 14.46 -19.55 -15.38
C SER A 193 14.56 -20.94 -16.01
N VAL A 194 14.02 -21.97 -15.33
CA VAL A 194 13.91 -23.35 -15.83
C VAL A 194 12.85 -23.48 -16.93
N ILE A 195 11.93 -22.51 -17.05
CA ILE A 195 10.88 -22.54 -18.06
C ILE A 195 11.44 -22.08 -19.39
N SER A 196 11.29 -22.91 -20.43
CA SER A 196 11.68 -22.52 -21.78
C SER A 196 10.87 -21.31 -22.28
N VAL A 197 11.49 -20.49 -23.14
CA VAL A 197 10.86 -19.28 -23.71
C VAL A 197 9.52 -19.57 -24.41
N GLU A 198 9.37 -20.79 -24.95
CA GLU A 198 8.17 -21.25 -25.67
C GLU A 198 7.00 -21.53 -24.74
N LEU A 199 7.27 -21.96 -23.49
CA LEU A 199 6.24 -22.25 -22.49
C LEU A 199 5.85 -21.02 -21.68
N VAL A 200 6.63 -19.93 -21.71
CA VAL A 200 6.34 -18.70 -20.98
C VAL A 200 4.92 -18.15 -21.25
N PRO A 201 4.44 -18.06 -22.52
CA PRO A 201 3.09 -17.56 -22.78
C PRO A 201 1.99 -18.48 -22.24
N ILE A 202 2.22 -19.80 -22.24
CA ILE A 202 1.27 -20.77 -21.69
C ILE A 202 1.25 -20.68 -20.17
N HIS A 203 2.43 -20.60 -19.54
CA HIS A 203 2.59 -20.41 -18.11
C HIS A 203 1.89 -19.12 -17.65
N GLN A 204 2.11 -17.99 -18.32
CA GLN A 204 1.44 -16.72 -18.02
C GLN A 204 -0.10 -16.86 -18.09
N LYS A 205 -0.63 -17.52 -19.13
CA LYS A 205 -2.07 -17.77 -19.24
C LYS A 205 -2.60 -18.65 -18.11
N LEU A 206 -1.89 -19.73 -17.75
CA LEU A 206 -2.28 -20.60 -16.64
C LEU A 206 -2.24 -19.86 -15.30
N VAL A 207 -1.25 -19.00 -15.08
CA VAL A 207 -1.17 -18.16 -13.88
C VAL A 207 -2.35 -17.17 -13.83
N THR A 208 -2.74 -16.57 -14.95
CA THR A 208 -3.93 -15.69 -15.03
C THR A 208 -5.22 -16.46 -14.72
N ILE A 209 -5.41 -17.63 -15.33
CA ILE A 209 -6.56 -18.49 -15.04
C ILE A 209 -6.58 -18.87 -13.55
N ARG A 210 -5.43 -19.24 -12.98
CA ARG A 210 -5.31 -19.57 -11.56
C ARG A 210 -5.71 -18.40 -10.66
N ARG A 211 -5.34 -17.17 -11.02
CA ARG A 211 -5.77 -15.95 -10.30
C ARG A 211 -7.28 -15.75 -10.37
N GLN A 212 -7.87 -15.91 -11.55
CA GLN A 212 -9.32 -15.79 -11.74
C GLN A 212 -10.08 -16.84 -10.92
N LEU A 213 -9.62 -18.09 -10.91
CA LEU A 213 -10.20 -19.15 -10.09
C LEU A 213 -10.10 -18.87 -8.60
N ASN A 214 -8.94 -18.42 -8.12
CA ASN A 214 -8.77 -18.04 -6.71
C ASN A 214 -9.67 -16.86 -6.33
N ALA A 215 -9.81 -15.86 -7.21
CA ALA A 215 -10.71 -14.74 -7.00
C ALA A 215 -12.19 -15.16 -6.98
N ALA A 216 -12.59 -16.09 -7.85
CA ALA A 216 -13.93 -16.66 -7.87
C ALA A 216 -14.22 -17.50 -6.60
N ALA A 217 -13.24 -18.29 -6.15
CA ALA A 217 -13.35 -19.12 -4.95
C ALA A 217 -13.44 -18.30 -3.65
N ALA A 218 -12.87 -17.10 -3.63
CA ALA A 218 -12.92 -16.20 -2.49
C ALA A 218 -14.23 -15.41 -2.36
N LYS A 219 -15.13 -15.49 -3.35
CA LYS A 219 -16.46 -14.88 -3.26
C LYS A 219 -17.41 -15.80 -2.48
N PRO A 220 -18.27 -15.28 -1.58
CA PRO A 220 -19.21 -16.09 -0.78
C PRO A 220 -20.20 -16.88 -1.64
N LYS A 221 -20.49 -16.39 -2.85
CA LYS A 221 -21.21 -17.12 -3.90
C LYS A 221 -20.34 -17.15 -5.16
N PRO A 222 -19.68 -18.27 -5.47
CA PRO A 222 -18.83 -18.33 -6.65
C PRO A 222 -19.68 -18.26 -7.93
N PRO A 223 -19.29 -17.44 -8.92
CA PRO A 223 -20.00 -17.34 -10.20
C PRO A 223 -19.77 -18.60 -11.03
N LYS A 224 -20.62 -19.63 -10.84
CA LYS A 224 -20.47 -20.94 -11.51
C LYS A 224 -20.46 -20.84 -13.05
N ALA A 225 -21.07 -19.81 -13.63
CA ALA A 225 -21.04 -19.57 -15.07
C ALA A 225 -19.65 -19.14 -15.56
N GLU A 226 -19.00 -18.19 -14.86
CA GLU A 226 -17.62 -17.75 -15.15
C GLU A 226 -16.64 -18.92 -15.00
N VAL A 227 -16.79 -19.74 -13.95
CA VAL A 227 -15.92 -20.92 -13.72
C VAL A 227 -16.06 -21.94 -14.85
N LYS A 228 -17.26 -22.12 -15.42
CA LYS A 228 -17.44 -23.00 -16.60
C LYS A 228 -16.77 -22.44 -17.85
N GLN A 229 -16.77 -21.13 -18.04
CA GLN A 229 -16.04 -20.49 -19.14
C GLN A 229 -14.52 -20.70 -18.99
N ILE A 230 -14.00 -20.50 -17.77
CA ILE A 230 -12.59 -20.76 -17.43
C ILE A 230 -12.23 -22.24 -17.65
N LEU A 231 -13.12 -23.17 -17.30
CA LEU A 231 -12.91 -24.60 -17.53
C LEU A 231 -12.76 -24.93 -19.03
N GLU A 232 -13.54 -24.27 -19.88
CA GLU A 232 -13.43 -24.43 -21.33
C GLU A 232 -12.11 -23.86 -21.87
N GLU A 233 -11.63 -22.75 -21.33
CA GLU A 233 -10.29 -22.23 -21.64
C GLU A 233 -9.18 -23.18 -21.19
N LEU A 234 -9.29 -23.79 -20.01
CA LEU A 234 -8.36 -24.81 -19.53
C LEU A 234 -8.33 -26.03 -20.47
N ARG A 235 -9.49 -26.49 -20.96
CA ARG A 235 -9.56 -27.57 -21.96
C ARG A 235 -8.90 -27.20 -23.28
N LYS A 236 -9.05 -25.94 -23.73
CA LYS A 236 -8.34 -25.45 -24.94
C LYS A 236 -6.83 -25.41 -24.75
N ILE A 237 -6.35 -25.14 -23.54
CA ILE A 237 -4.91 -25.20 -23.22
C ILE A 237 -4.44 -26.65 -23.16
N ASP A 238 -5.21 -27.55 -22.53
CA ASP A 238 -4.91 -28.98 -22.45
C ASP A 238 -4.89 -29.64 -23.83
N GLY A 239 -5.82 -29.26 -24.73
CA GLY A 239 -5.86 -29.74 -26.11
C GLY A 239 -4.65 -29.36 -26.98
N LYS A 240 -3.75 -28.49 -26.48
CA LYS A 240 -2.46 -28.21 -27.13
C LYS A 240 -1.37 -29.20 -26.75
N ARG A 241 -1.63 -30.08 -25.77
CA ARG A 241 -0.70 -31.14 -25.37
C ARG A 241 -0.85 -32.32 -26.34
N VAL A 242 0.29 -32.90 -26.70
CA VAL A 242 0.38 -34.17 -27.41
C VAL A 242 1.04 -35.17 -26.47
N ASP A 243 0.41 -36.31 -26.24
CA ASP A 243 0.85 -37.32 -25.25
C ASP A 243 1.10 -36.75 -23.84
N GLY A 244 0.29 -35.78 -23.42
CA GLY A 244 0.38 -35.14 -22.11
C GLY A 244 1.51 -34.11 -21.96
N LYS A 245 2.25 -33.78 -23.04
CA LYS A 245 3.35 -32.81 -23.05
C LYS A 245 3.09 -31.69 -24.05
N PHE A 246 3.52 -30.47 -23.72
CA PHE A 246 3.60 -29.40 -24.72
C PHE A 246 4.85 -29.60 -25.57
N LEU A 247 4.72 -29.61 -26.89
CA LEU A 247 5.86 -29.78 -27.79
C LEU A 247 6.38 -28.43 -28.27
N GLY A 248 7.69 -28.34 -28.51
CA GLY A 248 8.32 -27.18 -29.14
C GLY A 248 7.99 -27.04 -30.65
N PRO A 249 8.45 -25.97 -31.32
CA PRO A 249 8.27 -25.74 -32.75
C PRO A 249 8.60 -26.97 -33.58
N GLY A 250 7.62 -27.46 -34.34
CA GLY A 250 7.79 -28.63 -35.21
C GLY A 250 7.77 -29.99 -34.49
N GLY A 251 7.32 -30.08 -33.23
CA GLY A 251 7.10 -31.36 -32.54
C GLY A 251 8.37 -32.12 -32.17
N SER A 252 9.54 -31.48 -32.26
CA SER A 252 10.84 -32.15 -32.24
C SER A 252 11.49 -32.25 -30.86
N SER A 253 11.00 -31.50 -29.86
CA SER A 253 11.57 -31.50 -28.50
C SER A 253 10.51 -31.27 -27.44
N VAL A 254 10.79 -31.79 -26.23
CA VAL A 254 10.04 -31.50 -25.00
C VAL A 254 10.76 -30.35 -24.31
N PRO A 255 10.19 -29.13 -24.28
CA PRO A 255 10.82 -28.00 -23.62
C PRO A 255 10.96 -28.21 -22.10
N GLU A 256 11.93 -27.54 -21.47
CA GLU A 256 12.12 -27.59 -20.01
C GLU A 256 11.02 -26.81 -19.25
N GLY A 257 10.69 -27.26 -18.03
CA GLY A 257 9.62 -26.66 -17.20
C GLY A 257 8.23 -27.29 -17.35
N GLN A 258 8.09 -28.40 -18.09
CA GLN A 258 6.81 -29.07 -18.35
C GLN A 258 6.10 -29.56 -17.10
N GLU A 259 6.83 -30.12 -16.14
CA GLU A 259 6.27 -30.65 -14.90
C GLU A 259 5.57 -29.55 -14.10
N MET A 260 6.15 -28.35 -14.07
CA MET A 260 5.55 -27.18 -13.42
C MET A 260 4.22 -26.79 -14.09
N LEU A 261 4.19 -26.75 -15.42
CA LEU A 261 2.96 -26.44 -16.16
C LEU A 261 1.91 -27.57 -16.06
N ALA A 262 2.37 -28.83 -15.99
CA ALA A 262 1.51 -30.00 -15.78
C ALA A 262 0.82 -29.91 -14.41
N GLY A 263 1.59 -29.73 -13.34
CA GLY A 263 1.05 -29.57 -11.98
C GLY A 263 0.18 -28.32 -11.82
N LEU A 264 0.54 -27.20 -12.47
CA LEU A 264 -0.30 -26.00 -12.45
C LEU A 264 -1.64 -26.22 -13.17
N LEU A 265 -1.63 -26.91 -14.32
CA LEU A 265 -2.85 -27.22 -15.06
C LEU A 265 -3.76 -28.18 -14.27
N GLU A 266 -3.20 -29.25 -13.72
CA GLU A 266 -3.93 -30.22 -12.88
C GLU A 266 -4.56 -29.52 -11.68
N SER A 267 -3.79 -28.70 -10.95
CA SER A 267 -4.32 -27.95 -9.83
C SER A 267 -5.42 -26.95 -10.25
N CYS A 268 -5.33 -26.35 -11.44
CA CYS A 268 -6.40 -25.50 -11.99
C CYS A 268 -7.69 -26.29 -12.28
N PHE A 269 -7.59 -27.51 -12.80
CA PHE A 269 -8.75 -28.39 -13.00
C PHE A 269 -9.37 -28.82 -11.67
N GLU A 270 -8.56 -29.24 -10.71
CA GLU A 270 -9.02 -29.58 -9.35
C GLU A 270 -9.75 -28.40 -8.72
N LEU A 271 -9.15 -27.21 -8.72
CA LEU A 271 -9.77 -26.01 -8.15
C LEU A 271 -11.08 -25.63 -8.85
N SER A 272 -11.15 -25.78 -10.19
CA SER A 272 -12.38 -25.51 -10.94
C SER A 272 -13.50 -26.49 -10.57
N ASN A 273 -13.18 -27.78 -10.50
CA ASN A 273 -14.13 -28.82 -10.09
C ASN A 273 -14.60 -28.61 -8.65
N ASP A 274 -13.67 -28.32 -7.75
CA ASP A 274 -13.95 -27.98 -6.35
C ASP A 274 -14.94 -26.82 -6.24
N ILE A 275 -14.75 -25.73 -7.00
CA ILE A 275 -15.65 -24.57 -6.97
C ILE A 275 -17.05 -24.93 -7.53
N LEU A 276 -17.13 -25.81 -8.52
CA LEU A 276 -18.40 -26.20 -9.14
C LEU A 276 -19.22 -27.13 -8.22
N VAL A 277 -18.54 -28.07 -7.56
CA VAL A 277 -19.13 -29.08 -6.68
C VAL A 277 -19.44 -28.52 -5.29
N ARG A 278 -18.57 -27.68 -4.72
CA ARG A 278 -18.75 -27.16 -3.36
C ARG A 278 -19.93 -26.18 -3.29
N ASN A 279 -20.69 -26.29 -2.20
CA ASN A 279 -21.75 -25.35 -1.82
C ASN A 279 -21.28 -24.32 -0.77
N SER A 280 -20.23 -24.62 -0.02
CA SER A 280 -19.59 -23.74 0.97
C SER A 280 -18.16 -23.39 0.54
N THR A 281 -17.75 -22.15 0.78
CA THR A 281 -16.41 -21.65 0.40
C THR A 281 -15.29 -22.26 1.23
N VAL A 282 -15.53 -22.51 2.52
CA VAL A 282 -14.53 -23.04 3.47
C VAL A 282 -15.23 -23.99 4.45
N SER A 283 -14.47 -24.92 5.06
CA SER A 283 -14.95 -25.76 6.16
C SER A 283 -15.45 -24.94 7.36
N PRO A 284 -16.48 -25.38 8.10
CA PRO A 284 -17.01 -24.68 9.28
C PRO A 284 -15.95 -24.34 10.35
N ALA A 285 -14.91 -25.18 10.47
CA ALA A 285 -13.81 -24.94 11.42
C ALA A 285 -12.99 -23.68 11.08
N LEU A 286 -12.91 -23.35 9.79
CA LEU A 286 -12.14 -22.22 9.25
C LEU A 286 -13.01 -20.99 8.96
N GLN A 287 -14.33 -21.12 9.03
CA GLN A 287 -15.28 -20.05 8.74
C GLN A 287 -14.97 -18.75 9.52
N PRO A 288 -14.65 -18.77 10.83
CA PRO A 288 -14.32 -17.54 11.56
C PRO A 288 -13.07 -16.84 11.04
N ILE A 289 -12.09 -17.59 10.54
CA ILE A 289 -10.86 -17.04 9.96
C ILE A 289 -11.18 -16.42 8.59
N TYR A 290 -11.98 -17.13 7.79
CA TYR A 290 -12.45 -16.63 6.50
C TYR A 290 -13.21 -15.31 6.63
N ASP A 291 -14.19 -15.24 7.55
CA ASP A 291 -15.01 -14.04 7.74
C ASP A 291 -14.14 -12.84 8.16
N ARG A 292 -13.21 -13.06 9.11
CA ARG A 292 -12.28 -12.02 9.56
C ARG A 292 -11.33 -11.55 8.45
N LEU A 293 -10.83 -12.46 7.61
CA LEU A 293 -9.98 -12.11 6.47
C LEU A 293 -10.77 -11.35 5.40
N LEU A 294 -12.01 -11.76 5.12
CA LEU A 294 -12.88 -11.13 4.14
C LEU A 294 -13.25 -9.70 4.57
N GLU A 295 -13.63 -9.50 5.83
CA GLU A 295 -13.90 -8.20 6.42
C GLU A 295 -12.67 -7.29 6.36
N THR A 296 -11.50 -7.81 6.79
CA THR A 296 -10.23 -7.06 6.74
C THR A 296 -9.90 -6.63 5.31
N LYS A 297 -10.08 -7.53 4.34
CA LYS A 297 -9.86 -7.25 2.91
C LYS A 297 -10.80 -6.15 2.42
N GLN A 298 -12.10 -6.22 2.73
CA GLN A 298 -13.10 -5.23 2.32
C GLN A 298 -12.79 -3.85 2.89
N HIS A 299 -12.38 -3.77 4.16
CA HIS A 299 -11.95 -2.50 4.76
C HIS A 299 -10.73 -1.91 4.05
N LEU A 300 -9.71 -2.74 3.73
CA LEU A 300 -8.52 -2.30 2.99
C LEU A 300 -8.86 -1.86 1.55
N GLU A 301 -9.77 -2.55 0.86
CA GLU A 301 -10.23 -2.14 -0.48
C GLU A 301 -11.01 -0.81 -0.42
N HIS A 302 -11.83 -0.61 0.62
CA HIS A 302 -12.50 0.67 0.83
C HIS A 302 -11.52 1.81 1.12
N LEU A 303 -10.43 1.56 1.86
CA LEU A 303 -9.37 2.55 2.10
C LEU A 303 -8.55 2.84 0.83
N GLU A 304 -8.36 1.85 -0.04
CA GLU A 304 -7.73 2.06 -1.35
C GLU A 304 -8.63 2.91 -2.27
N GLN A 305 -9.95 2.66 -2.24
CA GLN A 305 -10.93 3.33 -3.11
C GLN A 305 -11.33 4.72 -2.62
N ARG A 306 -11.65 4.87 -1.32
CA ARG A 306 -11.94 6.19 -0.75
C ARG A 306 -10.63 6.93 -0.64
N HIS A 307 -10.50 7.96 -1.47
CA HIS A 307 -9.31 8.77 -1.66
C HIS A 307 -8.38 8.83 -0.44
N ARG A 308 -7.17 8.28 -0.66
CA ARG A 308 -5.81 8.42 -0.09
C ARG A 308 -5.51 9.50 0.97
N TRP A 309 -6.38 10.46 1.21
CA TRP A 309 -6.13 11.74 1.85
C TRP A 309 -6.64 11.80 3.30
N THR A 310 -7.26 10.73 3.82
CA THR A 310 -7.71 10.64 5.22
C THR A 310 -7.09 9.49 5.99
N LEU A 311 -6.25 8.67 5.32
CA LEU A 311 -5.61 7.52 5.96
C LEU A 311 -4.32 7.97 6.64
N ARG A 312 -4.24 7.80 7.95
CA ARG A 312 -2.96 7.82 8.66
C ARG A 312 -2.28 6.48 8.47
N GLU A 313 -0.99 6.46 8.12
CA GLU A 313 -0.24 5.21 7.91
C GLU A 313 -0.23 4.33 9.16
N THR A 314 -0.30 4.94 10.35
CA THR A 314 -0.40 4.23 11.62
C THR A 314 -1.68 3.40 11.74
N ASP A 315 -2.77 3.73 11.03
CA ASP A 315 -4.01 2.95 11.05
C ASP A 315 -3.86 1.58 10.36
N LEU A 316 -2.87 1.43 9.48
CA LEU A 316 -2.49 0.13 8.90
C LEU A 316 -1.96 -0.86 9.93
N TRP A 317 -1.54 -0.39 11.11
CA TRP A 317 -1.03 -1.24 12.19
C TRP A 317 -2.04 -2.30 12.62
N THR A 318 -3.30 -1.89 12.83
CA THR A 318 -4.34 -2.81 13.32
C THR A 318 -4.56 -3.94 12.32
N TYR A 319 -4.67 -3.60 11.03
CA TYR A 319 -4.82 -4.58 9.95
C TYR A 319 -3.58 -5.46 9.80
N HIS A 320 -2.37 -4.92 9.94
CA HIS A 320 -1.17 -5.73 9.92
C HIS A 320 -1.16 -6.75 11.07
N LEU A 321 -1.51 -6.32 12.29
CA LEU A 321 -1.56 -7.20 13.46
C LEU A 321 -2.61 -8.30 13.27
N THR A 322 -3.81 -7.98 12.76
CA THR A 322 -4.82 -9.00 12.49
C THR A 322 -4.34 -10.04 11.49
N LEU A 323 -3.70 -9.63 10.39
CA LEU A 323 -3.16 -10.56 9.39
C LEU A 323 -2.00 -11.39 9.95
N LYS A 324 -1.14 -10.78 10.78
CA LYS A 324 -0.02 -11.48 11.43
C LYS A 324 -0.51 -12.53 12.41
N ASP A 325 -1.53 -12.22 13.19
CA ASP A 325 -2.12 -13.16 14.14
C ASP A 325 -2.79 -14.33 13.42
N ILE A 326 -3.46 -14.07 12.28
CA ILE A 326 -4.03 -15.12 11.44
C ILE A 326 -2.92 -16.00 10.84
N ASP A 327 -1.85 -15.40 10.31
CA ASP A 327 -0.73 -16.15 9.73
C ASP A 327 -0.01 -17.02 10.78
N ARG A 328 0.13 -16.54 12.02
CA ARG A 328 0.68 -17.32 13.15
C ARG A 328 -0.14 -18.54 13.53
N MET A 329 -1.43 -18.60 13.17
CA MET A 329 -2.25 -19.79 13.41
C MET A 329 -1.89 -20.95 12.48
N ARG A 330 -1.09 -20.70 11.43
CA ARG A 330 -0.69 -21.73 10.47
C ARG A 330 0.46 -22.55 11.02
N VAL A 331 0.37 -23.86 10.83
CA VAL A 331 1.44 -24.83 11.14
C VAL A 331 1.94 -25.37 9.80
N ASN A 332 3.24 -25.22 9.52
CA ASN A 332 3.85 -25.62 8.24
C ASN A 332 3.12 -25.05 7.00
N GLY A 333 2.65 -23.80 7.09
CA GLY A 333 1.93 -23.16 5.98
C GLY A 333 0.48 -23.61 5.80
N LYS A 334 -0.13 -24.33 6.74
CA LYS A 334 -1.54 -24.76 6.67
C LYS A 334 -2.30 -24.43 7.96
N PHE A 335 -3.56 -24.09 7.84
CA PHE A 335 -4.47 -23.96 8.99
C PHE A 335 -4.94 -25.34 9.41
N VAL A 336 -4.72 -25.69 10.68
CA VAL A 336 -5.14 -26.98 11.25
C VAL A 336 -6.38 -26.80 12.11
N ASP A 337 -7.23 -27.82 12.16
CA ASP A 337 -8.38 -27.84 13.07
C ASP A 337 -7.99 -28.31 14.48
N ARG A 338 -8.99 -28.55 15.35
CA ARG A 338 -8.76 -29.01 16.73
C ARG A 338 -8.13 -30.40 16.82
N ASN A 339 -8.22 -31.19 15.76
CA ASN A 339 -7.69 -32.55 15.69
C ASN A 339 -6.28 -32.59 15.05
N GLY A 340 -5.81 -31.46 14.51
CA GLY A 340 -4.55 -31.37 13.78
C GLY A 340 -4.69 -31.68 12.29
N ASP A 341 -5.91 -31.90 11.80
CA ASP A 341 -6.18 -32.18 10.39
C ASP A 341 -6.19 -30.89 9.57
N GLN A 342 -5.98 -31.03 8.26
CA GLN A 342 -6.00 -29.92 7.30
C GLN A 342 -7.40 -29.79 6.66
N PRO A 343 -8.29 -28.93 7.19
CA PRO A 343 -9.60 -28.71 6.60
C PRO A 343 -9.53 -28.10 5.20
N GLU A 344 -10.56 -28.36 4.39
CA GLU A 344 -10.72 -27.80 3.05
C GLU A 344 -10.87 -26.27 3.06
N GLY A 345 -10.39 -25.62 1.98
CA GLY A 345 -10.46 -24.15 1.80
C GLY A 345 -9.16 -23.39 2.12
N GLN A 346 -8.06 -24.10 2.37
CA GLN A 346 -6.72 -23.52 2.63
C GLN A 346 -6.28 -22.51 1.56
N LEU A 347 -6.49 -22.85 0.28
CA LEU A 347 -6.10 -22.01 -0.85
C LEU A 347 -6.85 -20.67 -0.86
N VAL A 348 -8.12 -20.67 -0.47
CA VAL A 348 -8.94 -19.46 -0.37
C VAL A 348 -8.42 -18.55 0.74
N LEU A 349 -8.11 -19.11 1.91
CA LEU A 349 -7.54 -18.35 3.02
C LEU A 349 -6.17 -17.76 2.67
N LEU A 350 -5.29 -18.55 2.05
CA LEU A 350 -3.97 -18.06 1.62
C LEU A 350 -4.10 -16.96 0.55
N TYR A 351 -5.04 -17.10 -0.38
CA TYR A 351 -5.34 -16.06 -1.36
C TYR A 351 -5.82 -14.76 -0.69
N LEU A 352 -6.78 -14.85 0.25
CA LEU A 352 -7.27 -13.67 0.98
C LEU A 352 -6.15 -13.02 1.79
N LEU A 353 -5.33 -13.81 2.48
CA LEU A 353 -4.19 -13.33 3.25
C LEU A 353 -3.19 -12.58 2.36
N ARG A 354 -2.78 -13.19 1.23
CA ARG A 354 -1.89 -12.57 0.24
C ARG A 354 -2.50 -11.30 -0.34
N ARG A 355 -3.80 -11.30 -0.67
CA ARG A 355 -4.50 -10.12 -1.20
C ARG A 355 -4.50 -8.98 -0.19
N SER A 356 -4.80 -9.26 1.08
CA SER A 356 -4.80 -8.26 2.16
C SER A 356 -3.41 -7.68 2.42
N TYR A 357 -2.35 -8.51 2.47
CA TYR A 357 -0.97 -7.99 2.55
C TYR A 357 -0.58 -7.18 1.30
N GLY A 358 -1.09 -7.55 0.12
CA GLY A 358 -0.86 -6.83 -1.12
C GLY A 358 -1.47 -5.43 -1.10
N LEU A 359 -2.68 -5.30 -0.56
CA LEU A 359 -3.35 -4.01 -0.34
C LEU A 359 -2.57 -3.14 0.64
N ILE A 360 -2.12 -3.70 1.79
CA ILE A 360 -1.27 -2.95 2.74
C ILE A 360 0.02 -2.48 2.06
N ASN A 361 0.71 -3.35 1.33
CA ASN A 361 1.95 -2.97 0.64
C ASN A 361 1.71 -1.88 -0.41
N LYS A 362 0.57 -1.94 -1.11
CA LYS A 362 0.18 -0.91 -2.08
C LYS A 362 -0.10 0.42 -1.39
N LEU A 363 -0.85 0.41 -0.28
CA LEU A 363 -1.14 1.61 0.53
C LEU A 363 0.14 2.23 1.12
N ILE A 364 1.08 1.43 1.61
CA ILE A 364 2.38 1.91 2.11
C ILE A 364 3.23 2.46 0.96
N SER A 365 3.26 1.81 -0.20
CA SER A 365 4.06 2.29 -1.33
C SER A 365 3.44 3.53 -1.98
N SER A 366 2.16 3.77 -1.73
CA SER A 366 1.41 4.92 -2.20
C SER A 366 1.29 6.02 -1.13
N SER A 367 1.89 5.90 0.06
CA SER A 367 1.91 7.01 1.02
C SER A 367 2.70 8.18 0.46
N GLU A 368 2.10 9.36 0.40
CA GLU A 368 2.82 10.58 0.05
C GLU A 368 3.55 11.12 1.28
N PRO A 369 4.75 11.69 1.12
CA PRO A 369 5.55 12.18 2.24
C PRO A 369 5.05 13.55 2.72
N LEU A 370 3.79 13.62 3.13
CA LEU A 370 3.20 14.82 3.71
C LEU A 370 3.06 14.63 5.21
N SER A 371 3.76 15.46 6.00
CA SER A 371 3.60 15.44 7.45
C SER A 371 2.16 15.77 7.85
N GLU A 372 1.63 15.09 8.87
CA GLU A 372 0.30 15.36 9.43
C GLU A 372 0.08 16.84 9.79
N GLU A 373 1.11 17.56 10.19
CA GLU A 373 1.02 19.00 10.52
C GLU A 373 0.68 19.88 9.31
N LEU A 374 0.97 19.42 8.09
CA LEU A 374 0.66 20.13 6.85
C LEU A 374 -0.69 19.73 6.25
N MET A 375 -1.34 18.69 6.78
CA MET A 375 -2.65 18.21 6.31
C MET A 375 -3.73 19.30 6.37
N PRO A 376 -3.88 20.10 7.45
CA PRO A 376 -4.89 21.16 7.49
C PRO A 376 -4.69 22.23 6.41
N ILE A 377 -3.45 22.45 5.97
CA ILE A 377 -3.12 23.39 4.90
C ILE A 377 -3.47 22.78 3.55
N SER A 378 -3.08 21.52 3.32
CA SER A 378 -3.45 20.73 2.13
C SER A 378 -4.97 20.66 1.93
N ASP A 379 -5.71 20.40 3.00
CA ASP A 379 -7.18 20.30 2.97
C ASP A 379 -7.83 21.63 2.60
N LYS A 380 -7.30 22.75 3.13
CA LYS A 380 -7.76 24.10 2.78
C LYS A 380 -7.47 24.41 1.31
N LEU A 381 -6.25 24.16 0.83
CA LEU A 381 -5.87 24.39 -0.57
C LEU A 381 -6.70 23.51 -1.52
N SER A 382 -6.94 22.26 -1.16
CA SER A 382 -7.78 21.34 -1.92
C SER A 382 -9.23 21.79 -1.98
N THR A 383 -9.76 22.33 -0.87
CA THR A 383 -11.11 22.90 -0.83
C THR A 383 -11.20 24.13 -1.72
N ILE A 384 -10.21 25.02 -1.66
CA ILE A 384 -10.14 26.20 -2.53
C ILE A 384 -10.05 25.78 -4.00
N SER A 385 -9.18 24.83 -4.35
CA SER A 385 -9.07 24.29 -5.72
C SER A 385 -10.41 23.73 -6.23
N LYS A 386 -11.14 22.98 -5.40
CA LYS A 386 -12.49 22.49 -5.75
C LYS A 386 -13.48 23.63 -5.96
N CYS A 387 -13.51 24.61 -5.06
CA CYS A 387 -14.38 25.78 -5.20
C CYS A 387 -14.06 26.56 -6.48
N LEU A 388 -12.78 26.79 -6.78
CA LEU A 388 -12.36 27.46 -8.01
C LEU A 388 -12.72 26.66 -9.27
N LYS A 389 -12.61 25.33 -9.24
CA LYS A 389 -13.06 24.44 -10.33
C LYS A 389 -14.57 24.46 -10.54
N GLU A 390 -15.37 24.68 -9.50
CA GLU A 390 -16.80 24.90 -9.67
C GLU A 390 -17.07 26.31 -10.20
N VAL A 391 -16.39 27.34 -9.69
CA VAL A 391 -16.49 28.72 -10.17
C VAL A 391 -16.14 28.82 -11.66
N SER A 392 -15.08 28.13 -12.10
CA SER A 392 -14.65 28.13 -13.50
C SER A 392 -15.68 27.52 -14.47
N LYS A 393 -16.60 26.68 -13.99
CA LYS A 393 -17.67 26.08 -14.82
C LYS A 393 -18.81 27.04 -15.10
N TYR A 394 -19.01 28.06 -14.28
CA TYR A 394 -20.11 29.00 -14.47
C TYR A 394 -19.88 29.96 -15.65
N GLY A 395 -18.65 30.06 -16.17
CA GLY A 395 -18.31 30.89 -17.33
C GLY A 395 -18.37 32.40 -17.05
N GLY A 396 -17.77 33.20 -17.95
CA GLY A 396 -17.71 34.66 -17.89
C GLY A 396 -16.40 35.25 -17.34
N THR A 397 -16.21 36.56 -17.53
CA THR A 397 -15.12 37.33 -16.91
C THR A 397 -15.29 37.42 -15.40
N PHE A 398 -14.22 37.07 -14.67
CA PHE A 398 -14.19 37.18 -13.21
C PHE A 398 -13.51 38.47 -12.79
N THR A 399 -14.13 39.23 -11.88
CA THR A 399 -13.48 40.43 -11.36
C THR A 399 -12.62 40.11 -10.13
N LEU A 400 -11.67 41.00 -9.84
CA LEU A 400 -10.83 40.94 -8.65
C LEU A 400 -11.65 40.84 -7.33
N ARG A 401 -12.90 41.34 -7.33
CA ARG A 401 -13.79 41.30 -6.18
C ARG A 401 -14.39 39.91 -5.97
N ASP A 402 -14.67 39.18 -7.04
CA ASP A 402 -15.31 37.85 -6.99
C ASP A 402 -14.34 36.78 -6.50
N LEU A 403 -13.06 36.92 -6.85
CA LEU A 403 -11.98 36.01 -6.43
C LEU A 403 -11.30 36.44 -5.11
N TYR A 404 -11.70 37.57 -4.53
CA TYR A 404 -11.14 38.09 -3.28
C TYR A 404 -11.16 37.09 -2.11
N PRO A 405 -12.26 36.34 -1.85
CA PRO A 405 -12.29 35.36 -0.76
C PRO A 405 -11.20 34.28 -0.88
N TYR A 406 -10.93 33.82 -2.11
CA TYR A 406 -9.89 32.81 -2.37
C TYR A 406 -8.48 33.39 -2.22
N ARG A 407 -8.24 34.62 -2.72
CA ARG A 407 -6.98 35.33 -2.49
C ARG A 407 -6.71 35.63 -1.02
N LEU A 408 -7.75 36.00 -0.27
CA LEU A 408 -7.64 36.24 1.17
C LEU A 408 -7.27 34.94 1.90
N ALA A 409 -7.91 33.82 1.55
CA ALA A 409 -7.59 32.52 2.11
C ALA A 409 -6.15 32.08 1.77
N LEU A 410 -5.69 32.28 0.53
CA LEU A 410 -4.29 32.05 0.16
C LEU A 410 -3.33 32.95 0.96
N HIS A 411 -3.64 34.23 1.11
CA HIS A 411 -2.82 35.14 1.90
C HIS A 411 -2.76 34.70 3.38
N GLN A 412 -3.85 34.20 3.94
CA GLN A 412 -3.86 33.62 5.29
C GLN A 412 -3.03 32.33 5.41
N ILE A 413 -2.91 31.55 4.33
CA ILE A 413 -2.03 30.37 4.29
C ILE A 413 -0.57 30.81 4.13
N ALA A 414 -0.30 31.83 3.31
CA ALA A 414 1.04 32.38 3.11
C ALA A 414 1.57 33.07 4.37
N SER A 415 0.72 33.77 5.14
CA SER A 415 1.09 34.43 6.39
C SER A 415 1.47 33.46 7.51
N GLN A 416 1.14 32.17 7.37
CA GLN A 416 1.58 31.11 8.29
C GLN A 416 3.02 30.67 8.02
N ARG A 417 3.63 31.05 6.89
CA ARG A 417 5.03 30.74 6.59
C ARG A 417 5.95 31.57 7.50
N LYS A 418 7.00 30.95 8.01
CA LYS A 418 8.02 31.57 8.86
C LYS A 418 9.41 31.36 8.25
N PRO A 419 10.37 32.29 8.48
CA PRO A 419 11.74 32.12 8.00
C PRO A 419 12.40 30.93 8.71
N VAL A 420 13.07 30.07 7.93
CA VAL A 420 13.82 28.93 8.48
C VAL A 420 15.07 29.46 9.19
N LEU A 421 15.36 28.98 10.40
CA LEU A 421 16.59 29.33 11.10
C LEU A 421 17.74 28.41 10.65
N ASP A 422 18.93 28.97 10.40
CA ASP A 422 20.15 28.19 10.15
C ASP A 422 20.66 27.51 11.45
N LYS A 423 21.74 26.73 11.33
CA LYS A 423 22.36 26.03 12.49
C LYS A 423 22.96 27.00 13.52
N GLU A 424 23.15 28.27 13.14
CA GLU A 424 23.68 29.36 13.95
C GLU A 424 22.58 30.30 14.49
N GLY A 425 21.30 30.08 14.15
CA GLY A 425 20.15 30.86 14.59
C GLY A 425 19.79 32.08 13.73
N HIS A 426 20.37 32.26 12.53
CA HIS A 426 19.99 33.33 11.63
C HIS A 426 18.79 32.95 10.73
N PRO A 427 17.88 33.90 10.47
CA PRO A 427 16.77 33.68 9.54
C PRO A 427 17.28 33.59 8.10
N MET A 428 16.97 32.48 7.44
CA MET A 428 17.15 32.26 6.01
C MET A 428 16.05 32.99 5.23
N GLU A 429 16.34 33.47 4.02
CA GLU A 429 15.36 34.20 3.18
C GLU A 429 14.17 33.32 2.75
N GLU A 430 14.32 31.99 2.76
CA GLU A 430 13.25 31.07 2.42
C GLU A 430 12.20 30.95 3.54
N LEU A 431 10.96 31.31 3.21
CA LEU A 431 9.78 31.14 4.07
C LEU A 431 9.19 29.74 3.89
N ARG A 432 9.01 29.00 4.99
CA ARG A 432 8.42 27.64 4.98
C ARG A 432 7.32 27.51 6.04
N TRP A 433 6.43 26.53 5.86
CA TRP A 433 5.44 26.20 6.89
C TRP A 433 6.13 25.37 7.97
N LEU A 434 6.45 26.00 9.11
CA LEU A 434 7.15 25.33 10.21
C LEU A 434 6.20 24.53 11.09
N ALA A 435 6.72 23.44 11.64
CA ALA A 435 6.10 22.61 12.65
C ALA A 435 5.89 23.36 13.97
N SER A 436 5.11 22.76 14.87
CA SER A 436 4.87 23.29 16.22
C SER A 436 6.17 23.44 17.03
N ASP A 437 7.18 22.64 16.71
CA ASP A 437 8.52 22.63 17.33
C ASP A 437 9.55 23.52 16.60
N GLY A 438 9.15 24.21 15.53
CA GLY A 438 10.02 25.05 14.71
C GLY A 438 10.87 24.28 13.67
N SER A 439 10.70 22.96 13.56
CA SER A 439 11.31 22.18 12.48
C SER A 439 10.61 22.41 11.14
N VAL A 440 11.22 21.97 10.03
CA VAL A 440 10.61 21.99 8.69
C VAL A 440 9.99 20.62 8.43
N PRO A 441 8.64 20.48 8.44
CA PRO A 441 7.96 19.24 8.11
C PRO A 441 8.21 18.80 6.67
N GLU A 442 8.23 17.50 6.40
CA GLU A 442 8.30 16.95 5.04
C GLU A 442 6.98 17.20 4.28
N GLY A 443 7.07 17.38 2.96
CA GLY A 443 5.92 17.70 2.11
C GLY A 443 5.76 19.19 1.76
N GLN A 444 6.71 20.06 2.15
CA GLN A 444 6.71 21.49 1.78
C GLN A 444 6.56 21.72 0.27
N GLY A 445 7.27 20.93 -0.55
CA GLY A 445 7.19 21.05 -2.00
C GLY A 445 5.81 20.67 -2.56
N ILE A 446 5.11 19.73 -1.91
CA ILE A 446 3.75 19.33 -2.30
C ILE A 446 2.78 20.47 -2.00
N ILE A 447 2.84 21.03 -0.78
CA ILE A 447 2.00 22.18 -0.40
C ILE A 447 2.34 23.40 -1.25
N GLN A 448 3.62 23.64 -1.54
CA GLN A 448 4.04 24.74 -2.39
C GLN A 448 3.48 24.60 -3.81
N ALA A 449 3.55 23.40 -4.40
CA ALA A 449 2.97 23.14 -5.71
C ALA A 449 1.43 23.28 -5.71
N GLN A 450 0.73 22.80 -4.67
CA GLN A 450 -0.72 23.00 -4.52
C GLN A 450 -1.06 24.49 -4.37
N PHE A 451 -0.25 25.24 -3.64
CA PHE A 451 -0.42 26.67 -3.45
C PHE A 451 -0.26 27.41 -4.78
N GLU A 452 0.79 27.08 -5.54
CA GLU A 452 1.05 27.62 -6.88
C GLU A 452 -0.04 27.23 -7.88
N GLU A 453 -0.57 26.00 -7.86
CA GLU A 453 -1.70 25.58 -8.70
C GLU A 453 -2.94 26.44 -8.42
N VAL A 454 -3.23 26.71 -7.15
CA VAL A 454 -4.37 27.54 -6.76
C VAL A 454 -4.16 29.00 -7.14
N GLU A 455 -2.95 29.55 -6.97
CA GLU A 455 -2.62 30.91 -7.45
C GLU A 455 -2.75 31.02 -8.96
N GLN A 456 -2.18 30.06 -9.70
CA GLN A 456 -2.27 30.01 -11.15
C GLN A 456 -3.74 29.92 -11.62
N THR A 457 -4.56 29.08 -10.97
CA THR A 457 -5.99 28.97 -11.31
C THR A 457 -6.72 30.31 -11.11
N ILE A 458 -6.39 31.07 -10.06
CA ILE A 458 -6.98 32.39 -9.82
C ILE A 458 -6.54 33.38 -10.91
N ASP A 459 -5.25 33.40 -11.25
CA ASP A 459 -4.72 34.30 -12.27
C ASP A 459 -5.26 33.97 -13.67
N GLU A 460 -5.42 32.69 -14.00
CA GLU A 460 -6.06 32.22 -15.23
C GLU A 460 -7.52 32.67 -15.31
N LEU A 461 -8.28 32.61 -14.21
CA LEU A 461 -9.67 33.09 -14.18
C LEU A 461 -9.77 34.62 -14.27
N LEU A 462 -8.79 35.36 -13.73
CA LEU A 462 -8.74 36.82 -13.85
C LEU A 462 -8.39 37.30 -15.25
N ASN A 463 -7.54 36.56 -15.96
CA ASN A 463 -7.06 36.90 -17.30
C ASN A 463 -7.92 36.28 -18.41
N ARG A 464 -9.03 35.63 -18.06
CA ARG A 464 -9.97 35.07 -19.04
C ARG A 464 -10.73 36.23 -19.69
N GLU A 465 -10.40 36.53 -20.94
CA GLU A 465 -11.14 37.50 -21.76
C GLU A 465 -12.47 36.87 -22.21
N ASP A 466 -13.54 37.68 -22.28
CA ASP A 466 -14.82 37.26 -22.84
C ASP A 466 -14.66 37.14 -24.38
N GLU A 467 -14.79 35.93 -24.94
CA GLU A 467 -14.79 35.70 -26.41
C GLU A 467 -16.16 36.03 -27.06
N ASP A 468 -17.00 36.86 -26.43
CA ASP A 468 -18.34 37.20 -26.92
C ASP A 468 -18.48 38.72 -27.14
N ASP A 469 -17.81 39.28 -28.15
CA ASP A 469 -18.06 40.68 -28.57
C ASP A 469 -17.65 40.96 -30.04
N ASP A 470 -17.81 40.00 -30.97
CA ASP A 470 -17.53 40.22 -32.40
C ASP A 470 -18.61 39.64 -33.32
N ASP A 471 -19.90 39.96 -33.09
CA ASP A 471 -20.98 39.62 -34.05
C ASP A 471 -22.13 40.64 -34.06
N ASP A 472 -21.83 41.95 -34.00
CA ASP A 472 -22.89 42.99 -34.06
C ASP A 472 -22.59 44.15 -35.03
N ASP A 473 -22.01 43.86 -36.20
CA ASP A 473 -21.91 44.86 -37.28
C ASP A 473 -21.97 44.23 -38.69
N GLU A 474 -23.11 43.66 -39.09
CA GLU A 474 -23.46 43.55 -40.52
C GLU A 474 -24.98 43.57 -40.81
N LEU A 475 -25.49 44.80 -40.97
CA LEU A 475 -26.52 45.23 -41.93
C LEU A 475 -27.66 44.24 -42.27
N ALA A 476 -28.78 44.37 -41.55
CA ALA A 476 -30.07 43.82 -41.96
C ALA A 476 -30.66 44.57 -43.18
N THR A 477 -30.35 44.11 -44.39
CA THR A 477 -31.20 44.32 -45.57
C THR A 477 -32.13 43.12 -45.77
N VAL A 478 -33.42 43.43 -45.69
CA VAL A 478 -34.60 42.60 -45.99
C VAL A 478 -34.45 41.90 -47.35
N ASP A 479 -34.62 40.57 -47.43
CA ASP A 479 -35.79 39.94 -48.07
C ASP A 479 -35.79 38.39 -48.01
N SER A 480 -37.01 37.88 -47.97
CA SER A 480 -37.54 36.52 -48.16
C SER A 480 -36.77 35.61 -49.14
N SER A 481 -36.49 34.36 -48.75
CA SER A 481 -37.15 33.15 -49.32
C SER A 481 -36.47 31.82 -48.91
N ALA A 482 -37.30 30.93 -48.36
CA ALA A 482 -37.52 29.53 -48.75
C ALA A 482 -36.37 28.53 -49.01
N ILE A 483 -36.60 27.30 -48.51
CA ILE A 483 -36.22 25.96 -49.03
C ILE A 483 -35.00 25.26 -48.36
N SER A 484 -35.34 24.19 -47.63
CA SER A 484 -34.83 22.80 -47.72
C SER A 484 -33.38 22.55 -48.15
N SER A 485 -32.62 21.79 -47.35
CA SER A 485 -32.38 20.34 -47.59
C SER A 485 -31.16 19.78 -46.85
N HIS A 486 -31.32 18.52 -46.43
CA HIS A 486 -30.34 17.47 -46.13
C HIS A 486 -28.87 17.65 -46.61
N SER A 487 -27.91 17.17 -45.81
CA SER A 487 -27.17 15.93 -46.13
C SER A 487 -26.16 15.52 -45.06
N ASP A 488 -26.08 14.20 -44.87
CA ASP A 488 -25.06 13.44 -44.15
C ASP A 488 -23.63 13.73 -44.63
N THR A 489 -22.61 13.60 -43.78
CA THR A 489 -21.44 12.76 -44.10
C THR A 489 -20.64 12.30 -42.87
N PHE A 490 -20.23 11.03 -42.97
CA PHE A 490 -19.34 10.19 -42.17
C PHE A 490 -17.92 10.71 -41.84
N GLY A 491 -17.32 10.09 -40.80
CA GLY A 491 -15.86 9.93 -40.59
C GLY A 491 -15.52 9.67 -39.11
N SER A 492 -15.58 8.44 -38.60
CA SER A 492 -14.46 7.48 -38.40
C SER A 492 -13.20 8.04 -37.72
N ASP A 493 -12.93 7.57 -36.48
CA ASP A 493 -11.70 6.87 -36.05
C ASP A 493 -11.67 6.76 -34.51
N THR A 494 -11.96 5.58 -33.95
CA THR A 494 -11.01 4.57 -33.41
C THR A 494 -10.02 5.07 -32.33
N ALA A 495 -10.23 4.65 -31.07
CA ALA A 495 -9.21 4.01 -30.23
C ALA A 495 -9.71 3.67 -28.79
N SER A 496 -9.58 2.37 -28.49
CA SER A 496 -9.19 1.77 -27.19
C SER A 496 -10.11 1.85 -25.97
N GLU A 497 -10.89 0.79 -25.85
CA GLU A 497 -11.64 0.31 -24.69
C GLU A 497 -10.83 -0.84 -24.03
N SER A 498 -10.61 -0.81 -22.70
CA SER A 498 -10.71 -2.02 -21.85
C SER A 498 -10.58 -1.71 -20.36
N ASP A 499 -11.53 -2.24 -19.60
CA ASP A 499 -11.60 -2.50 -18.15
C ASP A 499 -12.60 -1.65 -17.36
N TYR A 500 -13.88 -1.78 -17.72
CA TYR A 500 -15.00 -1.44 -16.85
C TYR A 500 -16.01 -2.61 -16.83
N VAL A 501 -15.96 -3.43 -15.78
CA VAL A 501 -17.00 -4.42 -15.49
C VAL A 501 -18.08 -3.73 -14.67
N GLY A 502 -19.22 -3.48 -15.33
CA GLY A 502 -20.36 -2.76 -14.79
C GLY A 502 -21.04 -3.45 -13.61
N SER A 503 -21.45 -2.64 -12.64
CA SER A 503 -22.45 -3.03 -11.63
C SER A 503 -23.84 -2.71 -12.16
N SER A 504 -24.66 -3.76 -12.21
CA SER A 504 -26.05 -3.76 -12.66
C SER A 504 -26.93 -2.86 -11.79
N GLN A 505 -27.72 -2.01 -12.45
CA GLN A 505 -28.79 -1.22 -11.87
C GLN A 505 -29.86 -2.13 -11.26
N LEU A 506 -30.24 -1.84 -10.00
CA LEU A 506 -31.49 -2.32 -9.41
C LEU A 506 -32.46 -1.13 -9.36
N LEU A 507 -33.60 -1.38 -10.00
CA LEU A 507 -34.83 -0.61 -9.95
C LEU A 507 -35.33 -0.51 -8.50
N ASP A 508 -35.62 0.70 -8.04
CA ASP A 508 -36.70 0.87 -7.07
C ASP A 508 -37.49 2.13 -7.37
N SER A 509 -38.81 1.95 -7.42
CA SER A 509 -39.81 2.95 -7.75
C SER A 509 -40.58 3.28 -6.49
N ARG A 510 -40.55 4.54 -6.01
CA ARG A 510 -41.65 5.15 -5.24
C ARG A 510 -41.51 6.67 -5.04
N SER A 511 -42.31 7.39 -5.81
CA SER A 511 -43.16 8.55 -5.46
C SER A 511 -42.90 9.38 -4.19
N GLY A 512 -42.84 10.71 -4.38
CA GLY A 512 -43.74 11.65 -3.67
C GLY A 512 -43.13 12.71 -2.75
N GLN A 513 -43.24 13.98 -3.18
CA GLN A 513 -43.35 15.22 -2.38
C GLN A 513 -42.14 15.74 -1.56
N SER A 514 -41.54 16.85 -2.01
CA SER A 514 -41.74 18.21 -1.44
C SER A 514 -40.52 19.12 -1.73
N GLN A 515 -40.75 20.11 -2.59
CA GLN A 515 -39.89 21.29 -2.72
C GLN A 515 -40.34 22.32 -1.69
N THR A 516 -39.39 22.81 -0.88
CA THR A 516 -39.20 24.20 -0.39
C THR A 516 -38.44 24.15 0.94
N GLY A 517 -37.16 24.49 0.94
CA GLY A 517 -36.37 24.54 2.18
C GLY A 517 -34.92 25.03 2.03
N HIS A 518 -34.25 24.83 0.90
CA HIS A 518 -32.79 25.02 0.83
C HIS A 518 -32.30 26.44 0.47
N SER A 519 -33.17 27.42 0.20
CA SER A 519 -32.70 28.78 -0.12
C SER A 519 -32.51 29.70 1.09
N VAL A 520 -32.98 29.32 2.27
CA VAL A 520 -32.94 30.17 3.48
C VAL A 520 -31.64 29.97 4.28
N ASP A 521 -31.07 28.76 4.26
CA ASP A 521 -29.86 28.44 5.03
C ASP A 521 -28.57 29.03 4.43
N ALA A 522 -28.50 29.20 3.11
CA ALA A 522 -27.33 29.81 2.45
C ALA A 522 -27.21 31.32 2.74
N ALA A 523 -28.33 32.02 2.89
CA ALA A 523 -28.35 33.44 3.24
C ALA A 523 -27.97 33.68 4.72
N LEU A 524 -28.38 32.78 5.62
CA LEU A 524 -28.07 32.83 7.04
C LEU A 524 -26.58 32.56 7.34
N LEU A 525 -25.96 31.66 6.57
CA LEU A 525 -24.51 31.40 6.65
C LEU A 525 -23.67 32.58 6.14
N ALA A 526 -24.11 33.25 5.08
CA ALA A 526 -23.44 34.45 4.57
C ALA A 526 -23.52 35.62 5.57
N GLU A 527 -24.64 35.78 6.28
CA GLU A 527 -24.81 36.83 7.29
C GLU A 527 -24.01 36.54 8.59
N GLN A 528 -23.85 35.28 8.96
CA GLN A 528 -23.01 34.88 10.11
C GLN A 528 -21.51 35.06 9.84
N LEU A 529 -21.05 34.83 8.61
CA LEU A 529 -19.66 35.11 8.21
C LEU A 529 -19.37 36.61 8.15
N ALA A 530 -20.34 37.44 7.76
CA ALA A 530 -20.20 38.90 7.78
C ALA A 530 -20.13 39.49 9.20
N ARG A 531 -20.85 38.91 10.17
CA ARG A 531 -20.84 39.36 11.58
C ARG A 531 -19.60 38.93 12.36
N THR A 532 -18.98 37.81 12.00
CA THR A 532 -17.73 37.36 12.64
C THR A 532 -16.54 38.18 12.16
N ALA A 533 -16.56 38.66 10.91
CA ALA A 533 -15.54 39.59 10.40
C ALA A 533 -15.58 40.97 11.09
N SER A 534 -16.78 41.51 11.40
CA SER A 534 -16.91 42.83 12.01
C SER A 534 -16.53 42.89 13.50
N LEU A 535 -16.58 41.76 14.22
CA LEU A 535 -16.14 41.65 15.62
C LEU A 535 -14.62 41.51 15.79
N SER A 536 -13.87 41.30 14.70
CA SER A 536 -12.40 41.19 14.72
C SER A 536 -11.66 42.52 14.50
N LEU A 537 -12.40 43.61 14.27
CA LEU A 537 -11.89 44.94 13.93
C LEU A 537 -12.28 46.03 14.95
N SER A 538 -12.70 45.65 16.16
CA SER A 538 -12.95 46.55 17.29
C SER A 538 -12.06 46.23 18.49
#